data_AF-A0A5R9DUL4-F1
#
_entry.id   AF-A0A5R9DUL4-F1
#
_cell.length_a   1.000
_cell.length_b   1.000
_cell.length_c   1.000
_cell.angle_alpha   90.00
_cell.angle_beta   90.00
_cell.angle_gamma   90.00
#
_symmetry.space_group_name_H-M   'P 1'
#
loop_
_entity.id
_entity.type
_entity.pdbx_description
1 polymer ?
#
loop_
_entity_poly.entity_id
_entity_poly.type
_entity_poly.pdbx_seq_one_letter_code
_entity_poly.pdbx_strand_id
1 'polypeptide(L)' 'MNHIQLNNVELQIVQFLFEHEKQFVPSKEIAQKADVSDKTIRKYIKSLNNLLKDFGASIKMKLRK' A
#
# COMPACT_ATOMS: atom_id res chain seq x y z
N MET A 1 -20.13 -11.99 3.59
CA MET A 1 -19.33 -10.83 3.13
C MET A 1 -17.95 -10.97 3.76
N ASN A 2 -16.87 -10.98 2.97
CA ASN A 2 -15.52 -11.11 3.53
C ASN A 2 -15.15 -9.81 4.24
N HIS A 3 -15.04 -9.85 5.57
CA HIS A 3 -14.57 -8.70 6.34
C HIS A 3 -13.05 -8.63 6.24
N ILE A 4 -12.54 -7.60 5.58
CA ILE A 4 -11.11 -7.33 5.53
C ILE A 4 -10.74 -6.63 6.84
N GLN A 5 -9.86 -7.23 7.63
CA GLN A 5 -9.23 -6.55 8.76
C GLN A 5 -7.93 -5.91 8.27
N LEU A 6 -7.95 -4.59 8.06
CA LEU A 6 -6.77 -3.79 7.80
C LEU A 6 -6.30 -3.17 9.11
N ASN A 7 -4.99 -3.22 9.36
CA ASN A 7 -4.41 -2.48 10.46
C ASN A 7 -4.34 -0.98 10.13
N ASN A 8 -4.14 -0.11 11.12
CA ASN A 8 -4.13 1.34 10.91
C ASN A 8 -3.13 1.79 9.81
N VAL A 9 -1.94 1.18 9.80
CA VAL A 9 -0.90 1.43 8.78
C VAL A 9 -1.35 1.00 7.38
N GLU A 10 -1.98 -0.17 7.25
CA GLU A 10 -2.45 -0.67 5.97
C GLU A 10 -3.56 0.22 5.40
N LEU A 11 -4.45 0.69 6.26
CA LEU A 11 -5.52 1.61 5.88
C LEU A 11 -4.96 2.96 5.42
N GLN A 12 -3.96 3.50 6.11
CA GLN A 12 -3.25 4.71 5.68
C GLN A 12 -2.53 4.54 4.33
N ILE A 13 -1.90 3.39 4.10
CA ILE A 13 -1.25 3.08 2.82
C ILE A 13 -2.29 3.05 1.69
N VAL A 14 -3.40 2.34 1.88
CA VAL A 14 -4.48 2.24 0.88
C VAL A 14 -5.07 3.62 0.60
N GLN A 15 -5.37 4.39 1.65
CA GLN A 15 -5.91 5.75 1.51
C GLN A 15 -4.95 6.65 0.73
N PHE A 16 -3.66 6.63 1.05
CA PHE A 16 -2.66 7.41 0.34
C PHE A 16 -2.55 7.01 -1.14
N LEU A 17 -2.53 5.71 -1.44
CA LEU A 17 -2.50 5.23 -2.83
C LEU A 17 -3.77 5.58 -3.60
N PHE A 18 -4.91 5.69 -2.92
CA PHE A 18 -6.18 6.11 -3.51
C PHE A 18 -6.20 7.62 -3.79
N GLU A 19 -5.70 8.44 -2.86
CA GLU A 19 -5.51 9.90 -3.05
C GLU A 19 -4.57 10.21 -4.22
N HIS A 20 -3.58 9.35 -4.46
CA HIS A 20 -2.60 9.45 -5.55
C HIS A 20 -2.82 8.41 -6.66
N GLU A 21 -4.08 8.07 -6.94
CA GLU A 21 -4.41 7.08 -7.97
C GLU A 21 -3.74 7.45 -9.31
N LYS A 22 -3.26 6.43 -10.05
CA LYS A 22 -2.59 6.56 -11.36
C LYS A 22 -1.24 7.28 -11.34
N GLN A 23 -0.70 7.63 -10.17
CA GLN A 23 0.63 8.21 -10.02
C GLN A 23 1.59 7.23 -9.34
N PHE A 24 2.87 7.31 -9.69
CA PHE A 24 3.91 6.62 -8.95
C PHE A 24 4.36 7.50 -7.79
N VAL A 25 4.15 7.02 -6.58
CA VAL A 25 4.59 7.68 -5.35
C VAL A 25 5.86 7.02 -4.80
N PRO A 26 6.81 7.79 -4.25
CA PRO A 26 7.96 7.23 -3.55
C PRO A 26 7.53 6.48 -2.29
N SER A 27 8.07 5.29 -2.08
CA SER A 27 7.79 4.49 -0.88
C SER A 27 8.19 5.20 0.43
N LYS A 28 9.16 6.12 0.37
CA LYS A 28 9.56 6.99 1.48
C LYS A 28 8.46 7.97 1.92
N GLU A 29 7.63 8.47 1.01
CA GLU A 29 6.55 9.39 1.37
C GLU A 29 5.45 8.65 2.14
N ILE A 30 5.11 7.45 1.67
CA ILE A 30 4.18 6.56 2.37
C ILE A 30 4.72 6.19 3.76
N ALA A 31 6.02 5.89 3.83
CA ALA A 31 6.72 5.54 5.07
C ALA A 31 6.66 6.67 6.11
N GLN A 32 6.85 7.93 5.68
CA GLN A 32 6.74 9.10 6.56
C GLN A 32 5.30 9.31 7.06
N LYS A 33 4.29 9.17 6.19
CA LYS A 33 2.88 9.36 6.58
C LYS A 33 2.41 8.32 7.60
N ALA A 34 2.95 7.10 7.51
CA ALA A 34 2.60 5.99 8.37
C ALA A 34 3.59 5.74 9.55
N ASP A 35 4.59 6.61 9.72
CA ASP A 35 5.64 6.51 10.75
C ASP A 35 6.30 5.11 10.84
N VAL A 36 6.63 4.55 9.68
CA VAL A 36 7.24 3.21 9.57
C VAL A 36 8.43 3.21 8.62
N SER A 37 9.27 2.18 8.69
CA SER A 37 10.40 2.02 7.78
C SER A 37 9.96 1.72 6.33
N ASP A 38 10.79 2.10 5.35
CA ASP A 38 10.58 1.74 3.94
C ASP A 38 10.43 0.21 3.73
N LYS A 39 11.20 -0.58 4.49
CA LYS A 39 11.12 -2.06 4.49
C LYS A 39 9.74 -2.53 4.94
N THR A 40 9.19 -1.91 5.97
CA THR A 40 7.86 -2.20 6.51
C THR A 40 6.77 -1.86 5.48
N ILE A 41 6.86 -0.69 4.83
CA ILE A 41 5.93 -0.30 3.75
C ILE A 41 5.94 -1.33 2.60
N ARG A 42 7.11 -1.76 2.12
CA ARG A 42 7.18 -2.76 1.05
C ARG A 42 6.53 -4.09 1.46
N LYS A 43 6.69 -4.50 2.72
CA LYS A 43 6.02 -5.70 3.26
C LYS A 43 4.50 -5.53 3.25
N TYR A 44 3.99 -4.39 3.74
CA TYR A 44 2.55 -4.10 3.73
C TYR A 44 1.98 -3.99 2.32
N ILE A 45 2.64 -3.25 1.40
CA ILE A 45 2.22 -3.15 0.00
C ILE A 45 2.12 -4.55 -0.64
N LYS A 46 3.07 -5.44 -0.38
CA LYS A 46 3.02 -6.82 -0.90
C LYS A 46 1.83 -7.60 -0.33
N SER A 47 1.57 -7.48 0.97
CA SER A 47 0.40 -8.11 1.63
C SER A 47 -0.91 -7.57 1.06
N LEU A 48 -1.05 -6.24 1.02
CA LEU A 48 -2.19 -5.52 0.46
C LEU A 48 -2.43 -5.88 -1.00
N ASN A 49 -1.39 -5.96 -1.83
CA ASN A 49 -1.55 -6.34 -3.23
C ASN A 49 -2.08 -7.77 -3.40
N ASN A 50 -1.66 -8.70 -2.54
CA ASN A 50 -2.20 -10.05 -2.55
C ASN A 50 -3.67 -10.06 -2.12
N LEU A 51 -4.01 -9.31 -1.08
CA LEU A 51 -5.39 -9.22 -0.58
C LEU A 51 -6.31 -8.54 -1.59
N LEU A 52 -5.90 -7.40 -2.14
CA LEU A 52 -6.68 -6.60 -3.08
C LEU A 52 -6.94 -7.31 -4.41
N LYS A 53 -6.06 -8.24 -4.81
CA LYS A 53 -6.27 -9.06 -6.02
C LYS A 53 -7.57 -9.86 -5.94
N ASP A 54 -7.93 -10.36 -4.75
CA ASP A 54 -9.17 -11.11 -4.54
C ASP A 54 -10.41 -10.23 -4.72
N PHE A 55 -10.25 -8.91 -4.65
CA PHE A 55 -11.30 -7.90 -4.86
C PHE A 55 -11.20 -7.21 -6.23
N GLY A 56 -10.30 -7.66 -7.12
CA GLY A 56 -10.12 -7.07 -8.46
C GLY A 56 -9.25 -5.81 -8.51
N ALA A 57 -8.61 -5.43 -7.41
CA ALA A 57 -7.67 -4.31 -7.35
C ALA A 57 -6.21 -4.79 -7.38
N SER A 58 -5.30 -3.97 -7.89
CA SER A 58 -3.87 -4.29 -7.90
C SER A 58 -3.00 -3.06 -7.67
N ILE A 59 -1.95 -3.22 -6.89
CA ILE A 59 -0.94 -2.19 -6.64
C ILE A 59 0.27 -2.46 -7.52
N LYS A 60 0.66 -1.49 -8.35
CA LYS A 60 1.86 -1.55 -9.18
C LYS A 60 3.03 -0.92 -8.45
N MET A 61 4.15 -1.62 -8.38
CA MET A 61 5.40 -1.13 -7.81
C MET A 61 6.49 -1.08 -8.88
N LYS A 62 7.13 0.08 -9.05
CA LYS A 62 8.26 0.24 -9.97
C LYS A 62 9.57 -0.04 -9.23
N LEU A 63 10.31 -1.05 -9.67
CA LEU A 63 11.68 -1.28 -9.22
C LEU A 63 12.56 -0.16 -9.80
N ARG A 64 13.38 0.49 -8.96
CA ARG A 64 14.46 1.35 -9.46
C ARG A 64 15.44 0.43 -10.20
N LYS A 65 15.58 0.65 -11.51
CA LYS A 65 16.72 0.15 -12.30
C LYS A 65 17.97 0.94 -11.94
#